data_AF-A0A5E7LH01-F1
#
_entry.id   AF-A0A5E7LH01-F1
#
_cell.length_a   1.000
_cell.length_b   1.000
_cell.length_c   1.000
_cell.angle_alpha   90.00
_cell.angle_beta   90.00
_cell.angle_gamma   90.00
#
_symmetry.space_group_name_H-M   'P 1'
#
loop_
_entity.id
_entity.type
_entity.pdbx_description
1 polymer ?
#
loop_
_entity_poly.entity_id
_entity_poly.type
_entity_poly.pdbx_seq_one_letter_code
_entity_poly.pdbx_strand_id
1 'polypeptide(L)'
;MASQRPEGDQWADYTAQIDGIWAISEETILAKIVAQETVWRSAELLVIGRQLEAIEEAEVADAGDEPVDLLPGTRKQWLKYRSLVSNWDEGAAGYPHQASRPIRPA
;
A
#
# COMPACT_ATOMS: atom_id res chain seq x y z
N MET A 1 -0.07 -39.76 12.51
CA MET A 1 -1.14 -39.70 11.49
C MET A 1 -1.13 -38.29 10.95
N ALA A 2 -0.98 -38.08 9.64
CA ALA A 2 -0.98 -36.72 9.08
C ALA A 2 -2.40 -36.17 9.12
N SER A 3 -2.57 -34.97 9.68
CA SER A 3 -3.87 -34.29 9.70
C SER A 3 -4.24 -33.85 8.28
N GLN A 4 -5.53 -33.93 7.94
CA GLN A 4 -6.03 -33.46 6.65
C GLN A 4 -5.84 -31.94 6.54
N ARG A 5 -5.41 -31.46 5.37
CA ARG A 5 -5.24 -30.03 5.09
C ARG A 5 -6.59 -29.32 5.26
N PRO A 6 -6.64 -28.16 5.93
CA PRO A 6 -7.86 -27.37 6.02
C PRO A 6 -8.42 -27.02 4.64
N GLU A 7 -9.73 -27.23 4.45
CA GLU A 7 -10.47 -26.87 3.24
C GLU A 7 -11.11 -25.47 3.40
N GLY A 8 -10.97 -24.60 2.39
CA GLY A 8 -11.48 -23.22 2.39
C GLY A 8 -10.68 -22.31 1.42
N ASP A 9 -11.09 -21.04 1.23
CA ASP A 9 -10.49 -20.13 0.23
C ASP A 9 -8.97 -19.88 0.40
N GLN A 10 -8.46 -20.05 1.61
CA GLN A 10 -7.03 -19.91 1.94
C GLN A 10 -6.29 -21.25 1.95
N TRP A 11 -6.89 -22.32 1.42
CA TRP A 11 -6.30 -23.67 1.44
C TRP A 11 -4.85 -23.63 0.94
N ALA A 12 -4.58 -22.88 -0.13
CA ALA A 12 -3.27 -22.73 -0.78
C ALA A 12 -2.18 -22.16 0.15
N ASP A 13 -2.54 -21.40 1.20
CA ASP A 13 -1.60 -20.73 2.10
C ASP A 13 -1.11 -21.64 3.25
N TYR A 14 -1.77 -22.78 3.48
CA TYR A 14 -1.36 -23.73 4.51
C TYR A 14 -0.14 -24.54 4.05
N THR A 15 0.89 -24.56 4.91
CA THR A 15 2.09 -25.38 4.78
C THR A 15 2.10 -26.51 5.80
N ALA A 16 2.56 -27.70 5.39
CA ALA A 16 2.66 -28.84 6.29
C ALA A 16 3.91 -28.69 7.18
N GLN A 17 3.70 -28.70 8.49
CA GLN A 17 4.74 -28.70 9.51
C GLN A 17 5.34 -30.10 9.68
N ILE A 18 6.51 -30.19 10.32
CA ILE A 18 7.25 -31.45 10.53
C ILE A 18 6.47 -32.46 11.39
N ASP A 19 5.55 -31.98 12.22
CA ASP A 19 4.65 -32.77 13.08
C ASP A 19 3.35 -33.18 12.37
N GLY A 20 3.18 -32.81 11.09
CA GLY A 20 2.00 -33.13 10.29
C GLY A 20 0.80 -32.19 10.52
N ILE A 21 1.00 -31.07 11.24
CA ILE A 21 0.00 -30.00 11.39
C ILE A 21 0.08 -29.07 10.17
N TRP A 22 -1.08 -28.62 9.68
CA TRP A 22 -1.15 -27.60 8.64
C TRP A 22 -1.27 -26.22 9.28
N ALA A 23 -0.32 -25.34 9.00
CA ALA A 23 -0.32 -23.96 9.47
C ALA A 23 0.09 -23.02 8.35
N ILE A 24 -0.46 -21.80 8.35
CA ILE A 24 0.08 -20.72 7.53
C ILE A 24 1.37 -20.27 8.22
N SER A 25 2.50 -20.41 7.53
CA SER A 25 3.79 -20.01 8.09
C SER A 25 3.88 -18.49 8.21
N GLU A 26 4.72 -18.03 9.12
CA GLU A 26 5.04 -16.60 9.23
C GLU A 26 5.58 -16.05 7.90
N GLU A 27 6.38 -16.83 7.18
CA GLU A 27 6.88 -16.51 5.84
C GLU A 27 5.73 -16.27 4.85
N THR A 28 4.72 -17.15 4.81
CA THR A 28 3.55 -16.97 3.94
C THR A 28 2.75 -15.72 4.32
N ILE A 29 2.59 -15.45 5.62
CA ILE A 29 1.93 -14.23 6.10
C ILE A 29 2.70 -12.99 5.64
N LEU A 30 4.02 -12.96 5.85
CA LEU A 30 4.88 -11.85 5.46
C LEU A 30 4.84 -11.62 3.95
N ALA A 31 4.93 -12.67 3.14
CA ALA A 31 4.85 -12.56 1.68
C ALA A 31 3.53 -11.94 1.21
N LYS A 32 2.41 -12.30 1.85
CA LYS A 32 1.09 -11.70 1.56
C LYS A 32 1.02 -10.23 1.96
N ILE A 33 1.59 -9.86 3.10
CA ILE A 33 1.64 -8.46 3.54
C ILE A 33 2.50 -7.64 2.57
N VAL A 34 3.67 -8.13 2.17
CA VAL A 34 4.55 -7.50 1.16
C VAL A 34 3.82 -7.29 -0.17
N ALA A 35 3.06 -8.30 -0.63
CA ALA A 35 2.25 -8.18 -1.84
C ALA A 35 1.18 -7.10 -1.70
N GLN A 36 0.50 -7.01 -0.56
CA GLN A 36 -0.47 -5.95 -0.27
C GLN A 36 0.17 -4.56 -0.26
N GLU A 37 1.35 -4.40 0.35
CA GLU A 37 2.08 -3.13 0.34
C GLU A 37 2.52 -2.73 -1.08
N THR A 38 2.88 -3.69 -1.92
CA THR A 38 3.25 -3.43 -3.33
C THR A 38 2.05 -2.92 -4.14
N VAL A 39 0.87 -3.50 -3.94
CA VAL A 39 -0.37 -3.05 -4.56
C VAL A 39 -0.75 -1.67 -4.05
N TRP A 40 -0.70 -1.46 -2.73
CA TRP A 40 -0.98 -0.16 -2.10
C TRP A 40 -0.04 0.93 -2.64
N ARG A 41 1.28 0.70 -2.65
CA ARG A 41 2.27 1.65 -3.15
C ARG A 41 1.98 2.05 -4.60
N SER A 42 1.69 1.08 -5.45
CA SER A 42 1.37 1.32 -6.86
C SER A 42 0.12 2.18 -7.02
N ALA A 43 -0.96 1.86 -6.29
CA ALA A 43 -2.19 2.65 -6.31
C ALA A 43 -1.99 4.06 -5.76
N GLU A 44 -1.21 4.20 -4.68
CA GLU A 44 -0.94 5.47 -4.02
C GLU A 44 -0.13 6.42 -4.93
N LEU A 45 0.84 5.89 -5.68
CA LEU A 45 1.59 6.68 -6.66
C LEU A 45 0.72 7.22 -7.80
N LEU A 46 -0.32 6.49 -8.20
CA LEU A 46 -1.30 6.99 -9.18
C LEU A 46 -2.13 8.14 -8.60
N VAL A 47 -2.58 8.02 -7.35
CA VAL A 47 -3.29 9.10 -6.65
C VAL A 47 -2.41 10.34 -6.59
N ILE A 48 -1.15 10.19 -6.17
CA ILE A 48 -0.20 11.32 -6.11
C ILE A 48 -0.03 11.99 -7.47
N GLY A 49 0.09 11.21 -8.55
CA GLY A 49 0.16 11.75 -9.91
C GLY A 49 -1.05 12.63 -10.24
N ARG A 50 -2.26 12.10 -10.01
CA ARG A 50 -3.50 12.84 -10.25
C ARG A 50 -3.61 14.11 -9.38
N GLN A 51 -3.16 14.06 -8.13
CA GLN A 51 -3.17 15.23 -7.25
C GLN A 51 -2.21 16.32 -7.72
N LEU A 52 -1.03 15.95 -8.23
CA LEU A 52 -0.09 16.93 -8.80
C LEU A 52 -0.67 17.59 -10.06
N GLU A 53 -1.33 16.83 -10.93
CA GLU A 53 -2.05 17.36 -12.09
C GLU A 53 -3.22 18.27 -11.67
N ALA A 54 -4.04 17.84 -10.71
CA ALA A 54 -5.17 18.63 -10.21
C ALA A 54 -4.72 19.96 -9.56
N ILE A 55 -3.57 20.00 -8.90
CA ILE A 55 -2.99 21.24 -8.39
C ILE A 55 -2.61 22.18 -9.54
N GLU A 56 -2.00 21.65 -10.61
CA GLU A 56 -1.63 22.44 -11.79
C GLU A 56 -2.88 22.95 -12.53
N GLU A 57 -3.93 22.13 -12.65
CA GLU A 57 -5.23 22.53 -13.19
C GLU A 57 -5.87 23.65 -12.34
N ALA A 58 -5.84 23.53 -11.01
CA ALA A 58 -6.39 24.53 -10.09
C ALA A 58 -5.63 25.87 -10.13
N GLU A 59 -4.32 25.86 -10.40
CA GLU A 59 -3.52 27.09 -10.51
C GLU A 59 -3.93 27.97 -11.71
N VAL A 60 -4.54 27.39 -12.74
CA VAL A 60 -5.00 28.10 -13.95
C VAL A 60 -6.51 28.19 -14.08
N ALA A 61 -7.26 27.52 -13.19
CA ALA A 61 -8.71 27.53 -13.18
C ALA A 61 -9.25 28.87 -12.65
N ASP A 62 -10.41 29.27 -13.17
CA ASP A 62 -11.17 30.38 -12.60
C ASP A 62 -11.78 29.97 -11.26
N ALA A 63 -12.06 30.97 -10.41
CA ALA A 63 -12.64 30.74 -9.09
C ALA A 63 -13.99 29.99 -9.21
N GLY A 64 -14.01 28.74 -8.74
CA GLY A 64 -15.20 27.87 -8.79
C GLY A 64 -15.10 26.69 -9.77
N ASP A 65 -14.06 26.63 -10.60
CA ASP A 65 -13.81 25.53 -11.56
C ASP A 65 -12.66 24.61 -11.13
N GLU A 66 -12.33 24.60 -9.83
CA GLU A 66 -11.28 23.76 -9.25
C GLU A 66 -11.63 22.26 -9.40
N PRO A 67 -10.63 21.37 -9.62
CA PRO A 67 -10.89 19.95 -9.73
C PRO A 67 -11.57 19.39 -8.48
N VAL A 68 -12.70 18.72 -8.66
CA VAL A 68 -13.53 18.16 -7.57
C VAL A 68 -12.79 17.08 -6.78
N ASP A 69 -11.80 16.43 -7.41
CA ASP A 69 -10.96 15.39 -6.82
C ASP A 69 -9.69 15.95 -6.14
N LEU A 70 -9.50 17.28 -6.10
CA LEU A 70 -8.35 17.90 -5.44
C LEU A 70 -8.44 17.72 -3.91
N LEU A 71 -7.45 17.02 -3.37
CA LEU A 71 -7.27 16.80 -1.95
C LEU A 71 -6.42 17.91 -1.31
N PRO A 72 -6.53 18.11 0.02
CA PRO A 72 -5.69 19.06 0.72
C PRO A 72 -4.20 18.82 0.54
N GLY A 73 -3.43 19.92 0.59
CA GLY A 73 -1.98 19.90 0.53
C GLY A 73 -1.40 20.66 -0.67
N THR A 74 -0.21 21.18 -0.48
CA THR A 74 0.55 21.91 -1.50
C THR A 74 1.32 20.96 -2.41
N ARG A 75 1.68 21.42 -3.62
CA ARG A 75 2.55 20.68 -4.55
C ARG A 75 3.82 20.15 -3.89
N LYS A 76 4.46 20.97 -3.02
CA LYS A 76 5.66 20.59 -2.28
C LYS A 76 5.41 19.45 -1.28
N GLN A 77 4.29 19.46 -0.58
CA GLN A 77 3.91 18.38 0.34
C GLN A 77 3.63 17.08 -0.42
N TRP A 78 2.92 17.14 -1.55
CA TRP A 78 2.67 15.99 -2.41
C TRP A 78 3.94 15.40 -3.04
N LEU A 79 4.89 16.25 -3.47
CA LEU A 79 6.20 15.78 -3.95
C LEU A 79 7.02 15.10 -2.86
N LYS A 80 7.03 15.65 -1.64
CA LYS A 80 7.68 15.00 -0.49
C LYS A 80 7.02 13.65 -0.19
N TYR A 81 5.68 13.61 -0.19
CA TYR A 81 4.91 12.39 0.02
C TYR A 81 5.22 11.33 -1.04
N ARG A 82 5.31 11.72 -2.32
CA ARG A 82 5.75 10.86 -3.42
C ARG A 82 7.08 10.18 -3.11
N SER A 83 8.08 10.94 -2.67
CA SER A 83 9.40 10.36 -2.34
C SER A 83 9.31 9.36 -1.20
N LEU A 84 8.45 9.58 -0.20
CA LEU A 84 8.24 8.62 0.90
C LEU A 84 7.56 7.33 0.41
N VAL A 85 6.49 7.45 -0.39
CA VAL A 85 5.77 6.30 -0.95
C VAL A 85 6.63 5.53 -1.94
N SER A 86 7.39 6.20 -2.80
CA SER A 86 8.28 5.54 -3.76
C SER A 86 9.38 4.73 -3.09
N ASN A 87 9.85 5.17 -1.91
CA ASN A 87 10.85 4.46 -1.11
C ASN A 87 10.22 3.55 -0.03
N TRP A 88 8.91 3.26 -0.10
CA TRP A 88 8.27 2.29 0.78
C TRP A 88 8.56 0.87 0.28
N ASP A 89 9.63 0.28 0.80
CA ASP A 89 10.15 -1.05 0.48
C ASP A 89 10.85 -1.69 1.70
N GLU A 90 11.49 -2.85 1.52
CA GLU A 90 12.17 -3.62 2.58
C GLU A 90 13.23 -2.82 3.37
N GLY A 91 13.78 -1.73 2.80
CA GLY A 91 14.73 -0.86 3.49
C GLY A 91 14.08 0.25 4.33
N ALA A 92 12.77 0.45 4.19
CA ALA A 92 12.06 1.52 4.88
C ALA A 92 11.74 1.16 6.33
N ALA A 93 11.91 2.15 7.21
CA ALA A 93 11.59 1.98 8.63
C ALA A 93 10.12 1.63 8.83
N GLY A 94 9.86 0.48 9.46
CA GLY A 94 8.50 -0.01 9.73
C GLY A 94 7.84 -0.74 8.57
N TYR A 95 8.52 -0.95 7.43
CA TYR A 95 8.01 -1.83 6.38
C TYR A 95 7.98 -3.29 6.87
N PRO A 96 6.96 -4.10 6.49
CA PRO A 96 5.80 -3.79 5.66
C PRO A 96 4.54 -3.42 6.48
N HIS A 97 4.69 -2.88 7.69
CA HIS A 97 3.55 -2.64 8.58
C HIS A 97 2.69 -1.46 8.11
N GLN A 98 1.40 -1.71 7.90
CA GLN A 98 0.43 -0.71 7.43
C GLN A 98 0.37 0.53 8.32
N ALA A 99 0.51 0.37 9.64
CA ALA A 99 0.50 1.47 10.61
C ALA A 99 1.70 2.43 10.47
N SER A 100 2.74 2.01 9.76
CA SER A 100 3.95 2.80 9.52
C SER A 100 3.98 3.40 8.11
N ARG A 101 2.92 3.24 7.32
CA ARG A 101 2.82 3.83 5.98
C ARG A 101 2.99 5.35 6.04
N PRO A 102 3.63 5.95 5.02
CA PRO A 102 3.59 7.39 4.81
C PRO A 102 2.16 7.93 4.83
N ILE A 103 1.96 9.06 5.51
CA ILE A 103 0.65 9.73 5.63
C ILE A 103 0.53 10.81 4.55
N ARG A 104 -0.64 10.87 3.90
CA ARG A 104 -0.97 11.91 2.90
C ARG A 104 -0.89 13.31 3.52
N PRO A 105 -0.63 14.34 2.71
CA PRO A 105 -0.79 15.74 3.12
C PRO A 105 -2.20 16.04 3.63
N ALA A 106 -2.30 17.02 4.53
CA ALA A 106 -3.53 17.58 5.07
C ALA A 106 -3.51 19.11 4.92
#